data_AF-A0A2N2HY94-F1
#
_entry.id   AF-A0A2N2HY94-F1
#
_cell.length_a   1.000
_cell.length_b   1.000
_cell.length_c   1.000
_cell.angle_alpha   90.00
_cell.angle_beta   90.00
_cell.angle_gamma   90.00
#
_symmetry.space_group_name_H-M   'P 1'
#
loop_
_entity.id
_entity.type
_entity.pdbx_description
1 polymer ?
#
loop_
_entity_poly.entity_id
_entity_poly.type
_entity_poly.pdbx_seq_one_letter_code
_entity_poly.pdbx_strand_id
1 'polypeptide(L)' 'MGTIFLELAEKWPAPFVARTEVEKFSNGLIKEKYIANLDSAGKGPEGRFRVGRKVCYPVKNLVAWLQSRSQEAA' A
#
# COMPACT_ATOMS: atom_id res chain seq x y z
N MET A 1 6.48 2.19 16.50
CA MET A 1 6.12 2.32 15.06
C MET A 1 4.96 1.47 14.59
N GLY A 2 4.68 0.28 15.16
CA GLY A 2 3.63 -0.62 14.62
C GLY A 2 2.18 -0.10 14.66
N THR A 3 1.86 0.82 15.58
CA THR A 3 0.48 1.29 15.79
C THR A 3 -0.05 2.22 14.69
N ILE A 4 0.77 3.15 14.19
CA ILE A 4 0.31 4.14 13.20
C ILE A 4 -0.07 3.52 11.85
N PHE A 5 0.61 2.43 11.47
CA PHE A 5 0.31 1.70 10.24
C PHE A 5 -1.00 0.92 10.34
N LEU A 6 -1.37 0.45 11.53
CA LEU A 6 -2.67 -0.18 11.78
C LEU A 6 -3.80 0.85 11.70
N GLU A 7 -3.59 2.09 12.17
CA GLU A 7 -4.59 3.15 12.05
C GLU A 7 -4.93 3.47 10.58
N LEU A 8 -3.98 3.36 9.66
CA LEU A 8 -4.26 3.49 8.22
C LEU A 8 -5.25 2.44 7.75
N ALA A 9 -5.13 1.20 8.25
CA ALA A 9 -6.06 0.13 7.91
C ALA A 9 -7.46 0.37 8.48
N GLU A 10 -7.54 0.85 9.72
CA GLU A 10 -8.81 1.11 10.42
C GLU A 10 -9.58 2.29 9.81
N LYS A 11 -8.87 3.35 9.40
CA LYS A 11 -9.47 4.57 8.86
C LYS A 11 -9.84 4.46 7.38
N TRP A 12 -9.26 3.51 6.64
CA TRP A 12 -9.59 3.35 5.22
C TRP A 12 -10.97 2.68 5.06
N PRO A 13 -11.88 3.24 4.23
CA PRO A 13 -13.28 2.82 4.19
C PRO A 13 -13.55 1.49 3.47
N ALA A 14 -12.50 0.81 2.96
CA ALA A 14 -12.64 -0.38 2.13
C ALA A 14 -11.63 -1.47 2.52
N PRO A 15 -11.88 -2.76 2.22
CA PRO A 15 -10.94 -3.83 2.55
C PRO A 15 -9.71 -3.90 1.63
N PHE A 16 -9.72 -3.15 0.52
CA PHE A 16 -8.62 -3.07 -0.43
C PHE A 16 -8.38 -1.62 -0.89
N VAL A 17 -7.19 -1.39 -1.42
CA VAL A 17 -6.77 -0.12 -2.00
C VAL A 17 -6.47 -0.35 -3.47
N ALA A 18 -7.15 0.38 -4.35
CA ALA A 18 -6.78 0.41 -5.76
C ALA A 18 -5.40 1.07 -5.88
N ARG A 19 -4.53 0.58 -6.77
CA ARG A 19 -3.19 1.15 -6.98
C ARG A 19 -3.22 2.64 -7.32
N THR A 20 -4.27 3.09 -8.01
CA THR A 20 -4.54 4.51 -8.31
C THR A 20 -4.85 5.36 -7.08
N GLU A 21 -5.27 4.75 -5.97
CA GLU A 21 -5.59 5.42 -4.71
C GLU A 21 -4.50 5.26 -3.64
N VAL A 22 -3.39 4.57 -3.97
CA VAL A 22 -2.30 4.30 -3.03
C VAL A 22 -1.69 5.59 -2.46
N GLU A 23 -1.65 6.64 -3.26
CA GLU A 23 -1.14 7.95 -2.86
C GLU A 23 -2.03 8.57 -1.79
N LYS A 24 -3.36 8.50 -1.97
CA LYS A 24 -4.33 8.98 -0.99
C LYS A 24 -4.27 8.14 0.28
N PHE A 25 -4.27 6.81 0.15
CA PHE A 25 -4.18 5.89 1.28
C PHE A 25 -2.95 6.14 2.15
N SER A 26 -1.80 6.34 1.51
CA SER A 26 -0.51 6.53 2.20
C SER A 26 -0.22 7.98 2.57
N ASN A 27 -1.20 8.89 2.47
CA ASN A 27 -1.03 10.33 2.70
C ASN A 27 0.16 10.94 1.94
N GLY A 28 0.32 10.55 0.67
CA GLY A 28 1.36 11.07 -0.22
C GLY A 28 2.70 10.34 -0.18
N LEU A 29 2.90 9.37 0.73
CA LEU A 29 4.18 8.66 0.88
C LEU A 29 4.54 7.83 -0.37
N ILE A 30 3.55 7.23 -1.02
CA ILE A 30 3.75 6.33 -2.15
C ILE A 30 2.98 6.80 -3.37
N LYS A 31 3.69 6.99 -4.49
CA LYS A 31 3.08 7.32 -5.79
C LYS A 31 2.66 6.05 -6.53
N GLU A 32 1.59 6.16 -7.32
CA GLU A 32 1.08 5.06 -8.16
C GLU A 32 2.17 4.47 -9.06
N LYS A 33 2.91 5.32 -9.78
CA LYS A 33 3.99 4.88 -10.69
C LYS A 33 5.11 4.16 -9.95
N TYR A 34 5.46 4.62 -8.75
CA TYR A 34 6.52 4.02 -7.96
C TYR A 34 6.15 2.59 -7.54
N ILE A 35 4.96 2.40 -6.99
CA ILE A 35 4.51 1.07 -6.56
C ILE A 35 4.27 0.14 -7.77
N ALA A 36 3.86 0.66 -8.93
CA ALA A 36 3.75 -0.12 -10.16
C ALA A 36 5.11 -0.65 -10.66
N ASN A 37 6.18 0.14 -10.50
CA ASN A 37 7.54 -0.31 -10.82
C ASN A 37 8.01 -1.39 -9.84
N LEU A 38 7.73 -1.23 -8.55
CA LEU A 38 8.04 -2.25 -7.54
C LEU A 38 7.24 -3.53 -7.77
N ASP A 39 5.97 -3.42 -8.15
CA ASP A 39 5.14 -4.53 -8.57
C ASP A 39 5.80 -5.33 -9.69
N SER A 40 6.27 -4.65 -10.74
CA SER A 40 6.94 -5.26 -11.88
C SER A 40 8.25 -5.94 -11.47
N ALA A 41 8.97 -5.36 -10.51
CA ALA A 41 10.19 -5.91 -9.94
C ALA A 41 9.97 -7.01 -8.89
N GLY A 42 8.72 -7.39 -8.58
CA GLY A 42 8.40 -8.37 -7.54
C GLY A 42 8.65 -7.87 -6.10
N LYS A 43 8.78 -6.55 -5.91
CA LYS A 43 9.05 -5.87 -4.64
C LYS A 43 7.84 -5.09 -4.09
N GLY A 44 6.69 -5.19 -4.75
CA GLY A 44 5.44 -4.57 -4.35
C GLY A 44 4.74 -5.32 -3.21
N PRO A 45 3.57 -4.82 -2.76
CA PRO A 45 2.76 -5.50 -1.75
C PRO A 45 2.29 -6.88 -2.22
N GLU A 46 2.30 -7.84 -1.31
CA GLU A 46 1.84 -9.21 -1.59
C GLU A 46 0.31 -9.30 -1.72
N GLY A 47 -0.16 -10.39 -2.34
CA GLY A 47 -1.59 -10.65 -2.49
C GLY A 47 -2.33 -9.65 -3.37
N ARG A 48 -1.61 -8.92 -4.23
CA ARG A 48 -2.22 -8.04 -5.23
C ARG A 48 -3.15 -8.85 -6.14
N PHE A 49 -4.26 -8.24 -6.51
CA PHE A 49 -5.24 -8.84 -7.41
C PHE A 49 -5.70 -7.81 -8.43
N ARG A 50 -6.36 -8.27 -9.50
CA ARG A 50 -6.80 -7.42 -10.61
C ARG A 50 -8.30 -7.51 -10.77
N VAL A 51 -8.95 -6.35 -10.92
CA VAL A 51 -10.36 -6.22 -11.29
C VAL A 51 -10.43 -5.40 -12.56
N GLY A 52 -10.71 -6.07 -13.69
CA GLY A 52 -10.65 -5.47 -15.02
C GLY A 52 -9.28 -4.87 -15.34
N ARG A 53 -9.19 -3.55 -15.46
CA ARG A 53 -7.93 -2.83 -15.76
C ARG A 53 -7.20 -2.33 -14.51
N LYS A 54 -7.79 -2.44 -13.33
CA LYS A 54 -7.23 -1.91 -12.08
C LYS A 54 -6.55 -3.02 -11.28
N VAL A 55 -5.38 -2.70 -10.72
CA VAL A 55 -4.68 -3.54 -9.72
C VAL A 55 -5.03 -3.02 -8.34
N CYS A 56 -5.27 -3.93 -7.40
CA CYS A 56 -5.67 -3.64 -6.04
C CYS A 56 -4.81 -4.43 -5.05
N TYR A 57 -4.69 -3.90 -3.84
CA TYR A 57 -3.99 -4.54 -2.72
C TYR A 57 -4.94 -4.72 -1.55
N PRO A 58 -4.97 -5.88 -0.87
CA PRO A 58 -5.59 -5.98 0.44
C PRO A 58 -4.97 -4.96 1.38
N VAL A 59 -5.79 -4.22 2.14
CA VAL A 59 -5.31 -3.16 3.04
C VAL A 59 -4.24 -3.68 3.99
N LYS A 60 -4.47 -4.85 4.60
CA LYS A 60 -3.53 -5.50 5.53
C LYS A 60 -2.16 -5.72 4.91
N ASN A 61 -2.12 -6.16 3.65
CA ASN A 61 -0.87 -6.46 2.95
C ASN A 61 -0.13 -5.19 2.56
N LEU A 62 -0.86 -4.16 2.12
CA LEU A 62 -0.28 -2.85 1.82
C LEU A 62 0.32 -2.19 3.08
N VAL A 63 -0.37 -2.31 4.22
CA VAL A 63 0.09 -1.84 5.53
C VAL A 63 1.35 -2.59 5.98
N ALA A 64 1.35 -3.92 5.92
CA ALA A 64 2.52 -4.73 6.27
C ALA A 64 3.73 -4.38 5.38
N TRP A 65 3.48 -4.16 4.09
CA TRP A 65 4.52 -3.74 3.14
C TRP A 65 5.08 -2.35 3.48
N LEU A 66 4.24 -1.36 3.80
CA LEU A 66 4.70 -0.05 4.26
C LEU A 66 5.55 -0.14 5.54
N GLN A 67 5.06 -0.91 6.52
CA GLN A 67 5.74 -1.09 7.80
C GLN A 67 7.13 -1.71 7.60
N SER A 68 7.25 -2.73 6.74
CA SER A 68 8.54 -3.39 6.45
C SER A 68 9.60 -2.46 5.84
N ARG A 69 9.18 -1.32 5.29
CA ARG A 69 10.05 -0.33 4.64
C ARG A 69 10.30 0.90 5.50
N SER A 70 9.63 1.01 6.65
CA SER A 70 9.79 2.13 7.56
C SER A 70 11.09 1.99 8.35
N GLN A 71 11.75 3.12 8.59
CA GLN A 71 12.97 3.25 9.37
C GLN A 71 12.84 4.47 10.27
N GLU A 72 13.48 4.47 11.43
CA GLU A 72 13.54 5.65 12.29
C GLU A 72 14.27 6.78 11.57
N ALA A 73 13.72 7.99 11.65
CA ALA A 73 14.39 9.18 11.17
C ALA A 73 15.60 9.46 12.08
N ALA A 74 16.74 9.80 11.46
CA ALA A 74 17.96 10.18 12.17
C ALA A 74 17.81 11.54 12.89
#